data_AF-A0A4Y1Q2K9-F1
#
_entry.id   AF-A0A4Y1Q2K9-F1
#
_cell.length_a   1.000
_cell.length_b   1.000
_cell.length_c   1.000
_cell.angle_alpha   90.00
_cell.angle_beta   90.00
_cell.angle_gamma   90.00
#
_symmetry.space_group_name_H-M   'P 1'
#
loop_
_entity.id
_entity.type
_entity.pdbx_description
1 polymer ?
#
loop_
_entity_poly.entity_id
_entity_poly.type
_entity_poly.pdbx_seq_one_letter_code
_entity_poly.pdbx_strand_id
1 'polypeptide(L)' 'IHYISENIRCCGAGTAADTEFITAMISSNIELHALSTGRQPRVVAAMTMLKQRLFSYQGHIGAALVLGGVDITGPQL' A
#
# COMPACT_ATOMS: atom_id res chain seq x y z
N ILE A 1 1.37 -4.88 -11.99
CA ILE A 1 2.18 -4.70 -10.75
C ILE A 1 2.24 -3.21 -10.51
N HIS A 2 1.71 -2.76 -9.38
CA HIS A 2 1.63 -1.34 -9.06
C HIS A 2 2.78 -0.93 -8.15
N TYR A 3 3.26 0.30 -8.37
CA TYR A 3 4.33 0.90 -7.60
C TYR A 3 3.75 1.58 -6.36
N ILE A 4 4.42 1.40 -5.21
CA ILE A 4 4.10 2.11 -3.97
C ILE A 4 5.32 2.89 -3.47
N SER A 5 6.48 2.24 -3.43
CA SER A 5 7.74 2.86 -3.05
C SER A 5 8.91 2.08 -3.65
N GLU A 6 10.13 2.59 -3.55
CA GLU A 6 11.33 1.96 -4.11
C GLU A 6 11.50 0.51 -3.64
N ASN A 7 11.12 0.24 -2.40
CA ASN A 7 11.25 -1.05 -1.73
C ASN A 7 9.92 -1.81 -1.58
N ILE A 8 8.80 -1.29 -2.09
CA ILE A 8 7.45 -1.84 -1.90
C ILE A 8 6.66 -1.83 -3.21
N ARG A 9 6.10 -2.98 -3.59
CA ARG A 9 5.18 -3.15 -4.72
C ARG A 9 3.89 -3.81 -4.27
N CYS A 10 2.81 -3.59 -5.02
CA CYS A 10 1.57 -4.32 -4.77
C CYS A 10 0.96 -4.89 -6.06
N CYS A 11 0.18 -5.94 -5.88
CA CYS A 11 -0.63 -6.56 -6.91
C CYS A 11 -2.09 -6.47 -6.47
N GLY A 12 -2.95 -5.92 -7.33
CA GLY A 12 -4.38 -5.86 -7.09
C GLY A 12 -5.12 -6.92 -7.87
N ALA A 13 -6.21 -7.42 -7.29
CA ALA A 13 -7.23 -8.25 -7.90
C ALA A 13 -8.61 -7.66 -7.56
N GLY A 14 -9.60 -7.85 -8.44
CA GLY A 14 -10.94 -7.26 -8.29
C GLY A 14 -11.18 -6.10 -9.25
N THR A 15 -11.94 -5.09 -8.82
CA THR A 15 -12.28 -3.94 -9.68
C THR A 15 -11.03 -3.15 -10.03
N ALA A 16 -10.65 -3.14 -11.31
CA ALA A 16 -9.41 -2.51 -11.77
C ALA A 16 -9.29 -1.03 -11.30
N ALA A 17 -10.37 -0.27 -11.46
CA ALA A 17 -10.42 1.14 -11.03
C ALA A 17 -10.13 1.29 -9.52
N ASP A 18 -10.78 0.48 -8.68
CA ASP A 18 -10.56 0.53 -7.23
C ASP A 18 -9.12 0.19 -6.86
N THR A 19 -8.53 -0.82 -7.51
CA THR A 19 -7.15 -1.24 -7.25
C THR A 19 -6.15 -0.15 -7.62
N GLU A 20 -6.34 0.53 -8.75
CA GLU A 20 -5.48 1.63 -9.18
C GLU A 20 -5.64 2.85 -8.26
N PHE A 21 -6.88 3.25 -7.94
CA PHE A 21 -7.15 4.40 -7.09
C PHE A 21 -6.62 4.23 -5.68
N ILE A 22 -6.88 3.08 -5.05
CA ILE A 22 -6.36 2.79 -3.72
C ILE A 22 -4.84 2.78 -3.74
N THR A 23 -4.25 2.12 -4.74
CA THR A 23 -2.79 2.02 -4.78
C THR A 23 -2.14 3.39 -4.96
N ALA A 24 -2.64 4.23 -5.86
CA ALA A 24 -2.13 5.58 -6.06
C ALA A 24 -2.25 6.42 -4.77
N MET A 25 -3.40 6.36 -4.10
CA MET A 25 -3.62 7.07 -2.83
C MET A 25 -2.64 6.62 -1.74
N ILE A 26 -2.43 5.31 -1.61
CA ILE A 26 -1.52 4.74 -0.61
C ILE A 26 -0.06 5.06 -0.95
N SER A 27 0.32 5.02 -2.23
CA SER A 27 1.63 5.43 -2.71
C SER A 27 1.94 6.87 -2.29
N SER A 28 1.04 7.81 -2.53
CA SER A 28 1.23 9.22 -2.14
C SER A 28 1.31 9.40 -0.63
N ASN A 29 0.47 8.71 0.15
CA ASN A 29 0.50 8.80 1.61
C ASN A 29 1.80 8.24 2.20
N ILE A 30 2.32 7.15 1.64
CA ILE A 30 3.58 6.55 2.06
C ILE A 30 4.75 7.45 1.70
N GLU A 31 4.74 8.06 0.51
CA GLU A 31 5.76 9.02 0.10
C GLU A 31 5.78 10.23 1.03
N LEU A 32 4.61 10.80 1.34
CA LEU A 32 4.49 11.88 2.33
C LEU A 32 4.97 11.43 3.71
N HIS A 33 4.67 10.20 4.12
CA HIS A 33 5.14 9.65 5.39
C HIS A 33 6.66 9.49 5.41
N ALA A 34 7.26 9.04 4.30
CA ALA A 34 8.72 8.92 4.15
C ALA A 34 9.39 10.30 4.20
N LEU A 35 8.83 11.30 3.52
CA LEU A 35 9.30 12.69 3.55
C LEU A 35 9.17 13.31 4.95
N SER A 36 8.05 13.06 5.64
CA SER A 36 7.81 13.59 6.98
C SER A 36 8.70 12.94 8.04
N THR A 37 9.00 11.64 7.92
CA THR A 37 9.80 10.90 8.90
C THR A 37 11.29 10.87 8.58
N GLY A 38 11.68 11.21 7.35
CA GLY A 38 13.05 11.10 6.84
C GLY A 38 13.57 9.65 6.82
N ARG A 39 12.68 8.65 6.81
CA ARG A 39 13.02 7.23 6.86
C ARG A 39 12.40 6.47 5.69
N GLN A 40 13.05 5.38 5.30
CA GLN A 40 12.48 4.47 4.31
C GLN A 40 11.16 3.88 4.83
N PRO A 41 10.12 3.84 3.98
CA PRO A 41 8.82 3.31 4.38
C PRO A 41 8.88 1.81 4.61
N ARG A 42 8.14 1.37 5.63
CA ARG A 42 8.03 -0.05 6.04
C ARG A 42 6.83 -0.71 5.37
N VAL A 43 6.95 -2.00 5.09
CA VAL A 43 5.86 -2.79 4.49
C VAL A 43 4.63 -2.80 5.41
N VAL A 44 4.86 -2.91 6.72
CA VAL A 44 3.82 -2.85 7.76
C VAL A 44 3.05 -1.52 7.76
N ALA A 45 3.72 -0.40 7.45
CA ALA A 45 3.07 0.91 7.39
C ALA A 45 2.09 0.96 6.22
N ALA A 46 2.52 0.49 5.04
CA ALA A 46 1.68 0.38 3.86
C ALA A 46 0.46 -0.53 4.09
N MET A 47 0.70 -1.72 4.66
CA MET A 47 -0.36 -2.67 5.02
C MET A 47 -1.38 -2.06 6.00
N THR A 48 -0.91 -1.28 6.97
CA THR A 48 -1.76 -0.65 7.98
C THR A 48 -2.63 0.45 7.37
N MET A 49 -2.10 1.28 6.47
CA MET A 49 -2.89 2.28 5.76
C MET A 49 -3.94 1.63 4.85
N LEU A 50 -3.56 0.55 4.16
CA LEU A 50 -4.47 -0.19 3.28
C LEU A 50 -5.62 -0.85 4.02
N LYS A 51 -5.33 -1.61 5.08
CA LYS A 51 -6.38 -2.29 5.85
C LYS A 51 -7.37 -1.30 6.45
N GLN A 52 -6.89 -0.16 6.97
CA GLN A 52 -7.74 0.87 7.56
C GLN A 52 -8.64 1.48 6.48
N ARG A 53 -8.12 1.74 5.29
CA ARG A 53 -8.91 2.30 4.19
C ARG A 53 -9.98 1.31 3.74
N LEU A 54 -9.60 0.07 3.42
CA LEU A 54 -10.53 -0.96 2.98
C LEU A 54 -11.62 -1.24 4.02
N PHE A 55 -11.24 -1.27 5.31
CA PHE A 55 -12.20 -1.48 6.40
C PHE A 55 -13.18 -0.32 6.55
N SER A 56 -12.73 0.93 6.41
CA SER A 56 -13.60 2.11 6.45
C SER A 56 -14.65 2.11 5.34
N TYR A 57 -14.37 1.49 4.20
CA TYR A 57 -15.35 1.32 3.12
C TYR A 57 -16.24 0.09 3.28
N GLN A 58 -16.12 -0.68 4.38
CA GLN A 58 -16.95 -1.85 4.70
C GLN A 58 -17.12 -2.85 3.53
N GLY A 59 -16.11 -3.00 2.68
CA GLY A 59 -16.17 -3.90 1.52
C GLY A 59 -16.91 -3.36 0.29
N HIS A 60 -17.32 -2.08 0.27
CA HIS A 60 -17.78 -1.42 -0.95
C HIS A 60 -16.71 -1.35 -2.03
N ILE A 61 -15.44 -1.29 -1.62
CA ILE A 61 -14.31 -1.38 -2.53
C ILE A 61 -13.95 -2.85 -2.70
N GLY A 62 -14.21 -3.37 -3.90
CA GLY A 62 -13.94 -4.75 -4.28
C GLY A 62 -12.50 -4.97 -4.73
N ALA A 63 -11.53 -4.59 -3.90
CA ALA A 63 -10.10 -4.72 -4.19
C ALA A 63 -9.43 -5.68 -3.20
N ALA A 64 -8.89 -6.79 -3.72
CA ALA A 64 -7.98 -7.68 -3.01
C ALA A 64 -6.54 -7.29 -3.38
N LEU A 65 -5.76 -6.85 -2.40
CA LEU A 65 -4.42 -6.33 -2.64
C LEU A 65 -3.39 -7.22 -1.93
N VAL A 66 -2.39 -7.68 -2.68
CA VAL A 66 -1.20 -8.37 -2.17
C VAL A 66 -0.06 -7.37 -2.16
N LEU A 67 0.60 -7.21 -1.02
CA LEU A 67 1.72 -6.30 -0.88
C LEU A 67 3.01 -7.10 -0.76
N GLY A 68 4.08 -6.63 -1.35
CA GLY A 68 5.38 -7.29 -1.24
C GLY A 68 6.48 -6.24 -1.20
N GLY A 69 7.39 -6.37 -0.25
CA GLY A 69 8.49 -5.44 -0.14
C GLY A 69 9.59 -5.93 0.78
N VAL A 70 10.67 -5.17 0.81
CA VAL A 70 11.81 -5.42 1.70
C VAL A 70 12.01 -4.18 2.54
N ASP A 71 11.98 -4.32 3.86
CA ASP A 71 12.32 -3.24 4.78
C ASP A 71 13.42 -3.68 5.74
N ILE A 72 13.75 -2.84 6.73
CA ILE A 72 14.79 -3.12 7.72
C ILE A 72 14.55 -4.41 8.53
N THR A 73 13.31 -4.90 8.56
CA THR A 73 12.94 -6.14 9.26
C THR A 73 13.07 -7.37 8.36
N GLY A 74 13.34 -7.17 7.07
CA GLY A 74 13.52 -8.23 6.08
C GLY A 74 12.45 -8.18 4.97
N PRO A 75 12.43 -9.22 4.10
CA PRO A 75 11.40 -9.38 3.10
C PRO A 75 10.06 -9.73 3.75
N GLN A 76 9.00 -9.03 3.34
CA GLN A 76 7.62 -9.25 3.79
C GLN A 76 6.68 -9.36 2.59
N LEU A 77 5.69 -10.26 2.71
CA LEU A 77 4.60 -10.51 1.76
C LEU A 77 3.27 -10.52 2.52
#